data_AF-A0A1G9C144-F1
#
_entry.id   AF-A0A1G9C144-F1
#
_cell.length_a   1.000
_cell.length_b   1.000
_cell.length_c   1.000
_cell.angle_alpha   90.00
_cell.angle_beta   90.00
_cell.angle_gamma   90.00
#
_symmetry.space_group_name_H-M   'P 1'
#
loop_
_entity.id
_entity.type
_entity.pdbx_description
1 polymer ?
#
loop_
_entity_poly.entity_id
_entity_poly.type
_entity_poly.pdbx_seq_one_letter_code
_entity_poly.pdbx_strand_id
1 'polypeptide(L)'
;MKLLYIILFLLFAGLVIKSFYTHYFSKKKRYFAFDDSRYREEDDFLKIHALNIGKLERVFLYLMLVTYLAALAVFIFTDHPAAIWILATVLAWQFVLSMFIDLKLYSAFHDKGHLFMVIVWLILIVVLYFGLSRFDIYA
;
A
#
# COMPACT_ATOMS: atom_id res chain seq x y z
N MET A 1 -5.87 11.37 -23.32
CA MET A 1 -4.86 10.82 -22.38
C MET A 1 -4.66 11.67 -21.12
N LYS A 2 -4.43 12.99 -21.18
CA LYS A 2 -4.18 13.82 -19.97
C LYS A 2 -5.27 13.73 -18.87
N LEU A 3 -6.55 13.67 -19.24
CA LEU A 3 -7.65 13.51 -18.26
C LEU A 3 -7.56 12.19 -17.47
N LEU A 4 -7.22 11.09 -18.15
CA LEU A 4 -7.05 9.77 -17.50
C LEU A 4 -5.92 9.80 -16.46
N TYR A 5 -4.80 10.46 -16.80
CA TYR A 5 -3.69 10.64 -15.86
C TYR A 5 -4.10 11.48 -14.66
N ILE A 6 -4.81 12.58 -14.86
CA ILE A 6 -5.32 13.41 -13.76
C ILE A 6 -6.23 12.58 -12.84
N ILE A 7 -7.14 11.78 -13.40
CA ILE A 7 -8.01 10.90 -12.61
C ILE A 7 -7.18 9.88 -11.82
N LEU A 8 -6.16 9.26 -12.44
CA LEU A 8 -5.26 8.34 -11.73
C LEU A 8 -4.56 9.03 -10.55
N PHE A 9 -4.01 10.23 -10.74
CA PHE A 9 -3.40 10.98 -9.65
C PHE A 9 -4.41 11.31 -8.53
N LEU A 10 -5.64 11.70 -8.87
CA LEU A 10 -6.69 11.94 -7.87
C LEU A 10 -7.07 10.68 -7.08
N LEU A 11 -7.16 9.53 -7.74
CA LEU A 11 -7.43 8.25 -7.08
C LEU A 11 -6.32 7.87 -6.10
N PHE A 12 -5.06 8.04 -6.51
CA PHE A 12 -3.90 7.77 -5.66
C PHE A 12 -3.77 8.79 -4.51
N ALA A 13 -4.11 10.06 -4.74
CA ALA A 13 -4.22 11.05 -3.67
C ALA A 13 -5.26 10.60 -2.63
N GLY A 14 -6.44 10.18 -3.08
CA GLY A 14 -7.49 9.64 -2.23
C GLY A 14 -7.02 8.42 -1.43
N LEU A 15 -6.27 7.51 -2.06
CA LEU A 15 -5.67 6.36 -1.39
C LEU A 15 -4.71 6.80 -0.27
N VAL A 16 -3.74 7.68 -0.56
CA VAL A 16 -2.76 8.15 0.41
C VAL A 16 -3.46 8.89 1.57
N ILE A 17 -4.39 9.80 1.27
CA ILE A 17 -5.15 10.55 2.27
C ILE A 17 -5.95 9.59 3.16
N LYS A 18 -6.64 8.61 2.58
CA LYS A 18 -7.39 7.61 3.33
C LYS A 18 -6.47 6.80 4.26
N SER A 19 -5.30 6.39 3.80
CA SER A 19 -4.34 5.65 4.61
C SER A 19 -3.80 6.50 5.77
N PHE A 20 -3.50 7.79 5.54
CA PHE A 20 -3.13 8.74 6.60
C PHE A 20 -4.26 8.93 7.62
N TYR A 21 -5.49 9.16 7.15
CA TYR A 21 -6.65 9.30 8.01
C TYR A 21 -6.84 8.07 8.88
N THR A 22 -6.72 6.89 8.28
CA THR A 22 -6.89 5.62 8.99
C THR A 22 -5.82 5.42 10.07
N HIS A 23 -4.56 5.72 9.76
CA HIS A 23 -3.46 5.51 10.71
C HIS A 23 -3.44 6.50 11.87
N TYR A 24 -3.77 7.78 11.64
CA TYR A 24 -3.61 8.83 12.66
C TYR A 24 -4.92 9.25 13.33
N PHE A 25 -6.06 9.16 12.63
CA PHE A 25 -7.31 9.80 13.08
C PHE A 25 -8.47 8.83 13.27
N SER A 26 -8.44 7.64 12.65
CA SER A 26 -9.53 6.68 12.75
C SER A 26 -9.64 6.12 14.16
N LYS A 27 -10.83 6.24 14.75
CA LYS A 27 -11.19 5.55 15.99
C LYS A 27 -11.76 4.16 15.75
N LYS A 28 -12.07 3.81 14.50
CA LYS A 28 -12.73 2.55 14.11
C LYS A 28 -11.76 1.44 13.72
N LYS A 29 -10.60 1.81 13.16
CA LYS A 29 -9.56 0.89 12.69
C LYS A 29 -8.23 1.39 13.21
N ARG A 30 -7.43 0.51 13.82
CA ARG A 30 -6.09 0.88 14.31
C ARG A 30 -5.02 0.78 13.24
N TYR A 31 -5.27 -0.02 12.21
CA TYR A 31 -4.36 -0.30 11.11
C TYR A 31 -5.07 -0.09 9.78
N PHE A 32 -4.35 0.46 8.80
CA PHE A 32 -4.89 0.66 7.44
C PHE A 32 -4.56 -0.50 6.51
N ALA A 33 -3.51 -1.26 6.82
CA ALA A 33 -3.01 -2.31 5.95
C ALA A 33 -3.65 -3.69 6.19
N PHE A 34 -4.32 -3.91 7.32
CA PHE A 34 -5.11 -5.13 7.58
C PHE A 34 -6.34 -4.86 8.46
N ASP A 35 -7.27 -5.80 8.44
CA ASP A 35 -8.50 -5.74 9.24
C ASP A 35 -8.29 -6.37 10.62
N ASP A 36 -8.19 -5.53 11.64
CA ASP A 36 -7.96 -5.91 13.04
C ASP A 36 -9.21 -6.50 13.71
N SER A 37 -10.40 -6.38 13.10
CA SER A 37 -11.66 -6.86 13.67
C SER A 37 -11.77 -8.39 13.84
N ARG A 38 -10.86 -9.14 13.21
CA ARG A 38 -10.75 -10.60 13.35
C ARG A 38 -10.14 -11.03 14.68
N TYR A 39 -9.42 -10.14 15.35
CA TYR A 39 -8.77 -10.38 16.63
C TYR A 39 -9.61 -9.70 17.71
N ARG A 40 -10.22 -10.50 18.58
CA ARG A 40 -11.18 -10.00 19.59
C ARG A 40 -10.73 -10.25 21.02
N GLU A 41 -9.77 -11.15 21.21
CA GLU A 41 -9.25 -11.51 22.53
C GLU A 41 -8.12 -10.55 22.94
N GLU A 42 -8.02 -10.27 24.24
CA GLU A 42 -7.04 -9.32 24.78
C GLU A 42 -5.60 -9.78 24.53
N ASP A 43 -5.36 -11.09 24.57
CA ASP A 43 -4.09 -11.74 24.25
C ASP A 43 -3.67 -11.56 22.79
N ASP A 44 -4.63 -11.52 21.86
CA ASP A 44 -4.34 -11.28 20.43
C ASP A 44 -3.86 -9.84 20.22
N PHE A 45 -4.49 -8.88 20.90
CA PHE A 45 -4.08 -7.47 20.83
C PHE A 45 -2.69 -7.25 21.40
N LEU A 46 -2.32 -7.95 22.49
CA LEU A 46 -0.97 -7.92 23.04
C LEU A 46 0.08 -8.45 22.06
N LYS A 47 -0.19 -9.60 21.42
CA LYS A 47 0.69 -10.16 20.38
C LYS A 47 0.85 -9.19 19.22
N ILE A 48 -0.23 -8.61 18.72
CA ILE A 48 -0.22 -7.65 17.61
C ILE A 48 0.56 -6.38 17.98
N HIS A 49 0.39 -5.87 19.20
CA HIS A 49 1.12 -4.70 19.67
C HIS A 49 2.63 -4.96 19.72
N ALA A 50 3.04 -6.16 20.18
CA ALA A 50 4.44 -6.57 20.21
C ALA A 50 5.09 -6.64 18.80
N LEU A 51 4.30 -6.88 17.75
CA LEU A 51 4.77 -6.89 16.36
C LEU A 51 5.15 -5.51 15.81
N ASN A 52 4.87 -4.42 16.53
CA ASN A 52 5.21 -3.05 16.14
C ASN A 52 4.68 -2.66 14.75
N ILE A 53 3.48 -3.15 14.38
CA ILE A 53 2.89 -2.93 13.04
C ILE A 53 2.68 -1.43 12.78
N GLY A 54 2.27 -0.65 13.78
CA GLY A 54 2.07 0.79 13.62
C GLY A 54 3.35 1.54 13.20
N LYS A 55 4.52 1.11 13.67
CA LYS A 55 5.80 1.71 13.23
C LYS A 55 6.07 1.40 11.76
N LEU A 56 5.76 0.19 11.31
CA LEU A 56 5.95 -0.23 9.93
C LEU A 56 4.99 0.52 9.00
N GLU A 57 3.71 0.59 9.36
CA GLU A 57 2.69 1.36 8.66
C GLU A 57 3.11 2.82 8.45
N ARG A 58 3.63 3.46 9.50
CA ARG A 58 4.14 4.83 9.42
C ARG A 58 5.23 4.99 8.37
N VAL A 59 6.22 4.10 8.34
CA VAL A 59 7.32 4.16 7.37
C VAL A 59 6.77 4.06 5.96
N PHE A 60 5.88 3.09 5.71
CA PHE A 60 5.28 2.90 4.39
C PHE A 60 4.35 4.03 3.97
N LEU A 61 3.62 4.65 4.90
CA LEU A 61 2.83 5.86 4.62
C LEU A 61 3.69 6.99 4.08
N TYR A 62 4.83 7.25 4.71
CA TYR A 62 5.75 8.28 4.23
C TYR A 62 6.39 7.89 2.90
N LEU A 63 6.74 6.60 2.69
CA LEU A 63 7.23 6.12 1.39
C LEU A 63 6.19 6.33 0.28
N MET A 64 4.93 5.97 0.53
CA MET A 64 3.82 6.19 -0.39
C MET A 64 3.64 7.67 -0.71
N LEU A 65 3.66 8.54 0.31
CA LEU A 65 3.51 9.98 0.14
C LEU A 65 4.65 10.57 -0.69
N VAL A 66 5.91 10.28 -0.33
CA VAL A 66 7.08 10.80 -1.05
C VAL A 66 7.11 10.31 -2.50
N THR A 67 6.79 9.03 -2.72
CA THR A 67 6.71 8.45 -4.07
C THR A 67 5.59 9.11 -4.90
N TYR A 68 4.42 9.34 -4.28
CA TYR A 68 3.31 10.05 -4.92
C TYR A 68 3.68 11.48 -5.31
N LEU A 69 4.31 12.24 -4.41
CA LEU A 69 4.75 13.62 -4.68
C LEU A 69 5.82 13.66 -5.77
N ALA A 70 6.74 12.69 -5.79
CA ALA A 70 7.74 12.57 -6.85
C ALA A 70 7.08 12.27 -8.21
N ALA A 71 6.14 11.33 -8.26
CA ALA A 71 5.37 11.03 -9.47
C ALA A 71 4.62 12.26 -9.99
N LEU A 72 3.98 13.00 -9.08
CA LEU A 72 3.21 14.20 -9.40
C LEU A 72 4.12 15.31 -9.95
N ALA A 73 5.29 15.53 -9.34
CA ALA A 73 6.27 16.49 -9.83
C ALA A 73 6.73 16.13 -11.25
N VAL A 74 7.11 14.88 -11.50
CA VAL A 74 7.51 14.42 -12.84
C VAL A 74 6.38 14.67 -13.85
N PHE A 75 5.13 14.33 -13.51
CA PHE A 75 4.00 14.56 -14.40
C PHE A 75 3.80 16.05 -14.72
N ILE A 76 3.79 16.92 -13.72
CA ILE A 76 3.54 18.36 -13.90
C ILE A 76 4.66 19.04 -14.71
N PHE A 77 5.92 18.72 -14.43
CA PHE A 77 7.06 19.45 -15.01
C PHE A 77 7.55 18.89 -16.34
N THR A 78 7.30 17.61 -16.64
CA THR A 78 7.86 16.96 -17.83
C THR A 78 6.83 16.36 -18.76
N ASP A 79 5.56 16.24 -18.34
CA ASP A 79 4.51 15.49 -19.05
C ASP A 79 4.95 14.03 -19.41
N HIS A 80 6.00 13.50 -18.76
CA HIS A 80 6.64 12.26 -19.17
C HIS A 80 5.83 11.04 -18.71
N PRO A 81 5.62 10.02 -19.56
CA PRO A 81 4.93 8.78 -19.21
C PRO A 81 5.59 7.97 -18.07
N ALA A 82 6.84 8.28 -17.71
CA ALA A 82 7.54 7.67 -16.57
C ALA A 82 6.83 7.98 -15.25
N ALA A 83 6.07 9.08 -15.16
CA ALA A 83 5.29 9.42 -13.98
C ALA A 83 4.32 8.29 -13.56
N ILE A 84 3.80 7.51 -14.50
CA ILE A 84 2.87 6.41 -14.21
C ILE A 84 3.60 5.24 -13.57
N TRP A 85 4.82 4.95 -13.99
CA TRP A 85 5.66 3.91 -13.39
C TRP A 85 6.01 4.26 -11.94
N ILE A 86 6.33 5.53 -11.69
CA ILE A 86 6.56 6.03 -10.33
C ILE A 86 5.24 5.98 -9.53
N LEU A 87 4.11 6.39 -10.11
CA LEU A 87 2.80 6.35 -9.46
C LEU A 87 2.38 4.92 -9.08
N ALA A 88 2.58 3.94 -9.97
CA ALA A 88 2.31 2.52 -9.71
C ALA A 88 3.11 2.01 -8.49
N THR A 89 4.31 2.55 -8.27
CA THR A 89 5.13 2.19 -7.11
C THR A 89 4.49 2.58 -5.78
N VAL A 90 3.60 3.59 -5.73
CA VAL A 90 2.79 3.89 -4.54
C VAL A 90 1.89 2.71 -4.17
N LEU A 91 1.27 2.06 -5.16
CA LEU A 91 0.43 0.89 -4.92
C LEU A 91 1.28 -0.35 -4.60
N ALA A 92 2.45 -0.48 -5.23
CA ALA A 92 3.40 -1.53 -4.88
C ALA A 92 3.84 -1.44 -3.41
N TRP A 93 4.10 -0.23 -2.89
CA TRP A 93 4.41 -0.04 -1.46
C TRP A 93 3.29 -0.54 -0.55
N GLN A 94 2.02 -0.33 -0.92
CA GLN A 94 0.88 -0.87 -0.18
C GLN A 94 0.93 -2.40 -0.13
N PHE A 95 1.18 -3.07 -1.27
CA PHE A 95 1.25 -4.54 -1.31
C PHE A 95 2.44 -5.09 -0.53
N VAL A 96 3.59 -4.44 -0.61
CA VAL A 96 4.78 -4.81 0.16
C VAL A 96 4.51 -4.68 1.67
N LEU A 97 3.85 -3.59 2.10
CA LEU A 97 3.45 -3.43 3.50
C LEU A 97 2.52 -4.55 3.96
N SER A 98 1.47 -4.84 3.19
CA SER A 98 0.53 -5.92 3.50
C SER A 98 1.23 -7.27 3.60
N MET A 99 2.17 -7.56 2.70
CA MET A 99 3.01 -8.75 2.77
C MET A 99 3.84 -8.83 4.06
N PHE A 100 4.52 -7.74 4.46
CA PHE A 100 5.29 -7.74 5.70
C PHE A 100 4.40 -7.91 6.94
N ILE A 101 3.20 -7.34 6.92
CA ILE A 101 2.24 -7.50 8.01
C ILE A 101 1.75 -8.94 8.09
N ASP A 102 1.38 -9.57 6.97
CA ASP A 102 0.97 -10.97 6.95
C ASP A 102 2.09 -11.91 7.40
N LEU A 103 3.35 -11.64 7.03
CA LEU A 103 4.50 -12.41 7.55
C LEU A 103 4.64 -12.26 9.08
N LYS A 104 4.46 -11.05 9.61
CA LYS A 104 4.49 -10.81 11.06
C LYS A 104 3.31 -11.49 11.77
N LEU A 105 2.11 -11.40 11.22
CA LEU A 105 0.93 -12.06 11.79
C LEU A 105 1.09 -13.59 11.74
N TYR A 106 1.63 -14.15 10.66
CA TYR A 106 2.00 -15.56 10.61
C TYR A 106 2.99 -15.93 11.72
N SER A 107 4.02 -15.12 11.98
CA SER A 107 4.97 -15.41 13.05
C SER A 107 4.35 -15.44 14.46
N ALA A 108 3.30 -14.66 14.69
CA ALA A 108 2.63 -14.60 15.99
C ALA A 108 1.50 -15.64 16.14
N PHE A 109 0.74 -15.89 15.09
CA PHE A 109 -0.47 -16.71 15.13
C PHE A 109 -0.32 -18.07 14.43
N HIS A 110 0.74 -18.27 13.65
CA HIS A 110 1.01 -19.48 12.86
C HIS A 110 -0.12 -19.91 11.92
N ASP A 111 -1.03 -18.98 11.58
CA ASP A 111 -2.14 -19.23 10.67
C ASP A 111 -1.66 -19.21 9.20
N LYS A 112 -1.81 -20.35 8.53
CA LYS A 112 -1.44 -20.55 7.11
C LYS A 112 -2.18 -19.60 6.17
N GLY A 113 -3.33 -19.05 6.57
CA GLY A 113 -4.05 -18.03 5.82
C GLY A 113 -3.17 -16.80 5.52
N HIS A 114 -2.33 -16.38 6.47
CA HIS A 114 -1.42 -15.26 6.25
C HIS A 114 -0.31 -15.57 5.25
N LEU A 115 0.25 -16.79 5.26
CA LEU A 115 1.22 -17.21 4.25
C LEU A 115 0.62 -17.24 2.84
N PHE A 116 -0.65 -17.65 2.72
CA PHE A 116 -1.35 -17.60 1.45
C PHE A 116 -1.51 -16.14 0.96
N MET A 117 -1.89 -15.22 1.85
CA MET A 117 -2.03 -13.80 1.50
C MET A 117 -0.70 -13.17 1.05
N VAL A 118 0.42 -13.55 1.66
CA VAL A 118 1.78 -13.13 1.21
C VAL A 118 2.01 -13.45 -0.26
N ILE A 119 1.66 -14.67 -0.69
CA ILE A 119 1.79 -15.08 -2.10
C ILE A 119 0.88 -14.24 -2.99
N VAL A 120 -0.36 -13.97 -2.56
CA VAL A 120 -1.31 -13.13 -3.29
C VAL A 120 -0.75 -11.72 -3.48
N TRP A 121 -0.21 -11.08 -2.43
CA TRP A 121 0.40 -9.75 -2.54
C TRP A 121 1.58 -9.74 -3.53
N LEU A 122 2.41 -10.77 -3.51
CA LEU A 122 3.54 -10.91 -4.43
C LEU A 122 3.07 -11.03 -5.88
N ILE A 123 2.03 -11.84 -6.13
CA ILE A 123 1.41 -11.96 -7.46
C ILE A 123 0.85 -10.62 -7.93
N LEU A 124 0.18 -9.86 -7.04
CA LEU A 124 -0.37 -8.55 -7.39
C LEU A 124 0.70 -7.53 -7.78
N ILE A 125 1.88 -7.56 -7.14
CA ILE A 125 3.03 -6.74 -7.54
C ILE A 125 3.49 -7.11 -8.95
N VAL A 126 3.64 -8.41 -9.24
CA VAL A 126 4.05 -8.89 -10.57
C VAL A 126 3.03 -8.48 -11.62
N VAL A 127 1.73 -8.70 -11.37
CA VAL A 127 0.64 -8.34 -12.28
C VAL A 127 0.61 -6.83 -12.53
N LEU A 128 0.84 -6.01 -11.50
CA LEU A 128 0.87 -4.56 -11.63
C LEU A 128 1.94 -4.09 -12.62
N TYR A 129 3.19 -4.51 -12.45
CA TYR A 129 4.28 -4.08 -13.31
C TYR A 129 4.29 -4.78 -14.67
N PHE A 130 3.93 -6.06 -14.73
CA PHE A 130 3.78 -6.78 -16.00
C PHE A 130 2.65 -6.16 -16.83
N GLY A 131 1.50 -5.89 -16.22
CA GLY A 131 0.38 -5.21 -16.87
C GLY A 131 0.80 -3.84 -17.40
N LEU A 132 1.47 -3.03 -16.57
CA LEU A 132 1.97 -1.72 -16.97
C LEU A 132 2.96 -1.79 -18.14
N SER A 133 3.83 -2.81 -18.19
CA SER A 133 4.77 -3.02 -19.31
C SER A 133 4.10 -3.35 -20.64
N ARG A 134 2.85 -3.81 -20.62
CA ARG A 134 2.06 -4.16 -21.81
C ARG A 134 1.21 -3.01 -22.32
N PHE A 135 1.01 -1.96 -21.52
CA PHE A 135 0.41 -0.73 -22.00
C PHE A 135 1.45 0.03 -22.79
N ASP A 136 1.15 0.32 -24.06
CA ASP A 136 2.00 1.17 -24.88
C ASP A 136 1.79 2.62 -24.44
N ILE A 137 2.61 3.05 -23.47
CA ILE A 137 2.50 4.38 -22.87
C ILE A 137 3.20 5.47 -23.74
N TYR A 138 3.83 5.04 -24.84
CA TYR A 138 4.56 5.90 -25.78
C TYR A 138 3.87 6.07 -27.14
N ALA A 139 2.74 5.40 -27.36
CA ALA A 139 1.87 5.58 -28.53
C ALA A 139 0.87 6.73 -28.33
#